data_AF-A0A9L0RYR5-F1
#
_entry.id   AF-A0A9L0RYR5-F1
#
_cell.length_a   1.000
_cell.length_b   1.000
_cell.length_c   1.000
_cell.angle_alpha   90.00
_cell.angle_beta   90.00
_cell.angle_gamma   90.00
#
_symmetry.space_group_name_H-M   'P 1'
#
loop_
_entity.id
_entity.type
_entity.pdbx_description
1 polymer ?
#
loop_
_entity_poly.entity_id
_entity_poly.type
_entity_poly.pdbx_seq_one_letter_code
_entity_poly.pdbx_strand_id
1 'polypeptide(L)'
;MRRAALRLCTLNKGLLTPARGLTQGSQNPEKQNVFHILEVRDKLREIVGASTNWRDHVKAMEERKLLQSFLAKSQEGLPPRRMKDSYIEVLLPLGSQPELREKYLTVQNTVRFGRILEDLDSLGVLVCYMHTRIHSAKMSPLSIVTALVDKIDLCKKNLSPEQDIKFSGHVSWVGKTSMEVKMRMFQLHGNEFCPVLDATFVMVARDSENKG
;
A
#
# COMPACT_ATOMS: atom_id res chain seq x y z
N MET A 1 57.27 -15.70 -16.70
CA MET A 1 57.52 -17.07 -16.22
C MET A 1 56.67 -17.34 -14.99
N ARG A 2 55.79 -18.36 -15.05
CA ARG A 2 55.30 -19.29 -13.98
C ARG A 2 54.87 -18.68 -12.62
N ARG A 3 53.73 -19.01 -11.98
CA ARG A 3 52.79 -20.14 -12.08
C ARG A 3 51.55 -19.81 -11.23
N ALA A 4 50.39 -20.25 -11.69
CA ALA A 4 49.16 -20.37 -10.90
C ALA A 4 49.26 -21.55 -9.91
N ALA A 5 48.57 -21.46 -8.77
CA ALA A 5 48.36 -22.58 -7.85
C ALA A 5 46.87 -22.66 -7.47
N LEU A 6 46.21 -23.70 -7.98
CA LEU A 6 44.89 -24.17 -7.56
C LEU A 6 44.96 -24.67 -6.11
N ARG A 7 43.90 -24.44 -5.33
CA ARG A 7 43.62 -25.23 -4.13
C ARG A 7 42.35 -26.04 -4.35
N LEU A 8 42.52 -27.36 -4.23
CA LEU A 8 41.51 -28.40 -4.38
C LEU A 8 40.51 -28.41 -3.22
N CYS A 9 39.27 -28.74 -3.55
CA CYS A 9 38.24 -29.25 -2.65
C CYS A 9 38.66 -30.61 -2.04
N THR A 10 38.35 -30.80 -0.76
CA THR A 10 38.24 -32.13 -0.15
C THR A 10 36.89 -32.28 0.53
N LEU A 11 36.09 -33.22 0.03
CA LEU A 11 34.91 -33.77 0.69
C LEU A 11 35.31 -34.41 2.02
N ASN A 12 34.47 -34.26 3.04
CA ASN A 12 34.42 -35.22 4.14
C ASN A 12 32.98 -35.71 4.31
N LYS A 13 32.81 -37.04 4.29
CA LYS A 13 31.55 -37.77 4.41
C LYS A 13 31.41 -38.33 5.83
N GLY A 14 30.23 -38.11 6.43
CA GLY A 14 29.52 -39.07 7.28
C GLY A 14 29.77 -38.99 8.79
N LEU A 15 28.71 -38.72 9.58
CA LEU A 15 27.88 -39.80 10.16
C LEU A 15 26.55 -39.25 10.73
N LEU A 16 25.49 -40.03 10.53
CA LEU A 16 24.09 -39.79 10.89
C LEU A 16 23.78 -40.22 12.34
N THR A 17 22.84 -39.54 12.99
CA THR A 17 21.84 -40.14 13.91
C THR A 17 20.55 -39.30 13.95
N PRO A 18 19.39 -39.89 14.33
CA PRO A 18 18.13 -39.67 13.62
C PRO A 18 17.05 -38.89 14.37
N ALA A 19 16.09 -38.40 13.58
CA ALA A 19 14.66 -38.27 13.83
C ALA A 19 14.14 -37.57 15.10
N ARG A 20 13.52 -36.40 14.88
CA ARG A 20 12.19 -36.12 15.44
C ARG A 20 11.38 -35.29 14.45
N GLY A 21 10.40 -35.96 13.86
CA GLY A 21 9.43 -35.35 12.98
C GLY A 21 8.56 -34.34 13.74
N LEU A 22 8.45 -33.15 13.17
CA LEU A 22 7.32 -32.26 13.36
C LEU A 22 6.76 -32.01 11.96
N THR A 23 5.86 -32.90 11.56
CA THR A 23 4.83 -32.59 10.58
C THR A 23 3.99 -31.44 11.15
N GLN A 24 4.33 -30.21 10.80
CA GLN A 24 3.39 -29.10 10.89
C GLN A 24 2.77 -28.90 9.52
N GLY A 25 1.45 -28.93 9.54
CA GLY A 25 0.56 -29.05 8.39
C GLY A 25 0.93 -28.14 7.23
N SER A 26 0.83 -28.74 6.05
CA SER A 26 0.37 -28.06 4.85
C SER A 26 -0.89 -27.26 5.20
N GLN A 27 -0.73 -25.99 5.55
CA GLN A 27 -1.83 -25.06 5.53
C GLN A 27 -2.07 -24.72 4.06
N ASN A 28 -3.22 -25.17 3.55
CA ASN A 28 -3.83 -24.63 2.34
C ASN A 28 -3.74 -23.09 2.41
N PRO A 29 -3.32 -22.38 1.35
CA PRO A 29 -3.54 -20.95 1.23
C PRO A 29 -5.02 -20.73 0.85
N GLU A 30 -5.94 -21.14 1.72
CA GLU A 30 -7.37 -20.89 1.55
C GLU A 30 -7.65 -19.43 1.88
N LYS A 31 -7.92 -18.66 0.82
CA LYS A 31 -8.59 -17.35 0.83
C LYS A 31 -8.00 -16.33 1.82
N GLN A 32 -6.79 -15.85 1.53
CA GLN A 32 -6.52 -14.45 1.88
C GLN A 32 -7.60 -13.61 1.21
N ASN A 33 -8.39 -12.89 2.00
CA ASN A 33 -9.41 -11.99 1.48
C ASN A 33 -8.68 -10.93 0.63
N VAL A 34 -8.71 -11.09 -0.68
CA VAL A 34 -7.98 -10.23 -1.61
C VAL A 34 -8.58 -8.83 -1.49
N PHE A 35 -7.79 -7.89 -0.99
CA PHE A 35 -8.25 -6.52 -0.83
C PHE A 35 -8.23 -5.83 -2.20
N HIS A 36 -9.39 -5.37 -2.67
CA HIS A 36 -9.55 -4.82 -4.00
C HIS A 36 -9.45 -3.30 -4.02
N ILE A 37 -9.00 -2.74 -5.14
CA ILE A 37 -8.84 -1.28 -5.27
C ILE A 37 -10.15 -0.51 -5.09
N LEU A 38 -11.28 -1.11 -5.44
CA LEU A 38 -12.60 -0.52 -5.22
C LEU A 38 -12.92 -0.34 -3.73
N GLU A 39 -12.43 -1.24 -2.88
CA GLU A 39 -12.66 -1.22 -1.43
C GLU A 39 -11.80 -0.17 -0.71
N VAL A 40 -10.73 0.32 -1.35
CA VAL A 40 -9.86 1.37 -0.79
C VAL A 40 -10.66 2.63 -0.47
N ARG A 41 -11.51 3.09 -1.41
CA ARG A 41 -12.31 4.31 -1.22
C ARG A 41 -13.36 4.17 -0.12
N ASP A 42 -13.92 2.98 0.02
CA ASP A 42 -14.88 2.69 1.09
C ASP A 42 -14.20 2.67 2.46
N LYS A 43 -13.02 2.05 2.55
CA LYS A 43 -12.20 2.05 3.77
C LYS A 43 -11.73 3.45 4.16
N LEU A 44 -11.36 4.28 3.18
CA LEU A 44 -11.05 5.69 3.43
C LEU A 44 -12.26 6.44 4.00
N ARG A 45 -13.45 6.23 3.43
CA ARG A 45 -14.69 6.85 3.90
C ARG A 45 -15.00 6.45 5.35
N GLU A 46 -14.81 5.17 5.69
CA GLU A 46 -14.96 4.66 7.06
C GLU A 46 -13.98 5.33 8.03
N ILE A 47 -12.69 5.39 7.69
CA ILE A 47 -11.64 5.96 8.54
C ILE A 47 -11.86 7.46 8.78
N VAL A 48 -12.23 8.20 7.74
CA VAL A 48 -12.43 9.65 7.81
C VAL A 48 -13.77 10.02 8.46
N GLY A 49 -14.76 9.12 8.38
CA GLY A 49 -16.14 9.39 8.79
C GLY A 49 -16.85 10.36 7.86
N ALA A 50 -16.45 10.42 6.58
CA ALA A 50 -17.04 11.35 5.63
C ALA A 50 -18.45 10.91 5.23
N SER A 51 -19.45 11.78 5.43
CA SER A 51 -20.80 11.55 4.89
C SER A 51 -20.86 11.88 3.41
N THR A 52 -21.54 11.04 2.63
CA THR A 52 -21.88 11.32 1.22
C THR A 52 -23.04 12.30 1.11
N ASN A 53 -23.81 12.50 2.18
CA ASN A 53 -24.96 13.39 2.20
C ASN A 53 -24.52 14.79 2.63
N TRP A 54 -24.77 15.77 1.75
CA TRP A 54 -24.51 17.17 2.08
C TRP A 54 -25.21 17.57 3.38
N ARG A 55 -26.44 17.14 3.66
CA ARG A 55 -27.17 17.57 4.87
C ARG A 55 -26.48 17.21 6.18
N ASP A 56 -25.67 16.15 6.19
CA ASP A 56 -24.97 15.67 7.37
C ASP A 56 -23.59 16.32 7.56
N HIS A 57 -23.16 17.20 6.63
CA HIS A 57 -21.81 17.79 6.65
C HIS A 57 -21.53 18.60 7.92
N VAL A 58 -22.52 19.36 8.41
CA VAL A 58 -22.38 20.19 9.61
C VAL A 58 -22.10 19.30 10.83
N LYS A 59 -22.91 18.24 11.00
CA LYS A 59 -22.75 17.28 12.09
C LYS A 59 -21.41 16.56 12.00
N ALA A 60 -21.01 16.12 10.81
CA ALA A 60 -19.70 15.49 10.60
C ALA A 60 -18.53 16.43 10.94
N MET A 61 -18.65 17.73 10.63
CA MET A 61 -17.65 18.72 11.02
C MET A 61 -17.56 18.93 12.54
N GLU A 62 -18.70 18.95 13.24
CA GLU A 62 -18.73 19.03 14.70
C GLU A 62 -18.10 17.79 15.36
N GLU A 63 -18.46 16.59 14.88
CA GLU A 63 -17.87 15.34 15.35
C GLU A 63 -16.35 15.31 15.13
N ARG A 64 -15.86 15.86 14.01
CA ARG A 64 -14.42 15.98 13.74
C ARG A 64 -13.71 16.93 14.70
N LYS A 65 -14.32 18.04 15.12
CA LYS A 65 -13.70 18.95 16.11
C LYS A 65 -13.42 18.24 17.43
N LEU A 66 -14.28 17.30 17.84
CA LEU A 66 -14.09 16.51 19.05
C LEU A 66 -12.86 15.59 18.98
N LEU A 67 -12.42 15.23 17.75
CA LEU A 67 -11.25 14.39 17.54
C LEU A 67 -9.92 15.07 17.88
N GLN A 68 -9.90 16.39 18.08
CA GLN A 68 -8.70 17.13 18.50
C GLN A 68 -8.12 16.59 19.82
N SER A 69 -8.97 16.02 20.69
CA SER A 69 -8.56 15.37 21.94
C SER A 69 -7.66 14.14 21.74
N PHE A 70 -7.70 13.51 20.56
CA PHE A 70 -6.86 12.34 20.22
C PHE A 70 -5.52 12.72 19.59
N LEU A 71 -5.28 14.01 19.31
CA LEU A 71 -4.00 14.46 18.76
C LEU A 71 -2.90 14.43 19.83
N ALA A 72 -1.71 13.98 19.43
CA ALA A 72 -0.55 14.05 20.28
C ALA A 72 -0.15 15.52 20.50
N LYS A 73 0.23 15.87 21.74
CA LYS A 73 0.66 17.24 22.10
C LYS A 73 2.06 17.57 21.58
N SER A 74 2.89 16.55 21.33
CA SER A 74 4.25 16.69 20.81
C SER A 74 4.67 15.42 20.05
N GLN A 75 5.76 15.49 19.29
CA GLN A 75 6.25 14.36 18.49
C GLN A 75 6.76 13.21 19.35
N GLU A 76 7.32 13.52 20.52
CA GLU A 76 7.82 12.54 21.49
C GLU A 76 6.68 11.69 22.07
N GLY A 77 5.44 12.20 22.02
CA GLY A 77 4.25 11.47 22.45
C GLY A 77 3.70 10.49 21.41
N LEU A 78 4.25 10.45 20.20
CA LEU A 78 3.80 9.53 19.16
C LEU A 78 4.41 8.14 19.35
N PRO A 79 3.64 7.06 19.17
CA PRO A 79 4.16 5.71 19.26
C PRO A 79 5.11 5.42 18.09
N PRO A 80 6.23 4.72 18.30
CA PRO A 80 7.10 4.30 17.21
C PRO A 80 6.36 3.33 16.29
N ARG A 81 6.61 3.44 14.98
CA ARG A 81 6.01 2.60 13.93
C ARG A 81 7.07 1.98 13.05
N ARG A 82 6.82 0.77 12.59
CA ARG A 82 7.66 0.09 11.58
C ARG A 82 7.03 0.26 10.21
N MET A 83 7.85 0.23 9.16
CA MET A 83 7.39 0.28 7.77
C MET A 83 6.34 -0.80 7.47
N LYS A 84 6.52 -2.01 8.03
CA LYS A 84 5.58 -3.12 7.84
C LYS A 84 4.21 -2.90 8.47
N ASP A 85 4.07 -1.98 9.43
CA ASP A 85 2.81 -1.72 10.11
C ASP A 85 1.84 -0.93 9.20
N SER A 86 2.35 -0.25 8.16
CA SER A 86 1.55 0.43 7.12
C SER A 86 1.61 -0.25 5.75
N TYR A 87 2.25 -1.43 5.66
CA TYR A 87 2.32 -2.18 4.42
C TYR A 87 0.96 -2.72 4.02
N ILE A 88 0.59 -2.53 2.75
CA ILE A 88 -0.66 -3.01 2.17
C ILE A 88 -0.44 -3.46 0.74
N GLU A 89 -1.17 -4.49 0.33
CA GLU A 89 -1.29 -4.92 -1.06
C GLU A 89 -2.75 -4.84 -1.50
N VAL A 90 -2.97 -4.45 -2.75
CA VAL A 90 -4.30 -4.24 -3.33
C VAL A 90 -4.35 -4.77 -4.74
N LEU A 91 -5.41 -5.50 -5.10
CA LEU A 91 -5.60 -6.03 -6.45
C LEU A 91 -6.57 -5.15 -7.27
N LEU A 92 -6.17 -4.85 -8.50
CA LEU A 92 -6.98 -4.27 -9.55
C LEU A 92 -7.23 -5.34 -10.64
N PRO A 93 -8.41 -6.00 -10.62
CA PRO A 93 -8.69 -7.17 -11.44
C PRO A 93 -9.13 -6.80 -12.87
N LEU A 94 -8.25 -6.16 -13.66
CA LEU A 94 -8.58 -5.82 -15.05
C LEU A 94 -8.81 -7.06 -15.91
N GLY A 95 -7.98 -8.10 -15.77
CA GLY A 95 -8.08 -9.36 -16.48
C GLY A 95 -9.31 -10.16 -16.06
N SER A 96 -9.52 -10.28 -14.76
CA SER A 96 -10.58 -11.11 -14.18
C SER A 96 -11.97 -10.47 -14.20
N GLN A 97 -12.09 -9.14 -14.31
CA GLN A 97 -13.37 -8.42 -14.30
C GLN A 97 -13.51 -7.45 -15.50
N PRO A 98 -14.10 -7.90 -16.62
CA PRO A 98 -14.26 -7.08 -17.83
C PRO A 98 -15.05 -5.77 -17.62
N GLU A 99 -16.12 -5.81 -16.81
CA GLU A 99 -16.92 -4.61 -16.51
C GLU A 99 -16.11 -3.52 -15.81
N LEU A 100 -15.16 -3.92 -14.95
CA LEU A 100 -14.23 -2.97 -14.32
C LEU A 100 -13.23 -2.44 -15.35
N ARG A 101 -12.70 -3.32 -16.22
CA ARG A 101 -11.71 -2.99 -17.24
C ARG A 101 -12.13 -1.84 -18.13
N GLU A 102 -13.40 -1.76 -18.52
CA GLU A 102 -13.95 -0.68 -19.35
C GLU A 102 -13.65 0.71 -18.77
N LYS A 103 -13.67 0.86 -17.43
CA LYS A 103 -13.37 2.13 -16.76
C LYS A 103 -11.89 2.53 -16.80
N TYR A 104 -11.01 1.60 -17.19
CA TYR A 104 -9.56 1.75 -17.29
C TYR A 104 -9.07 1.71 -18.73
N LEU A 105 -9.94 1.62 -19.74
CA LEU A 105 -9.55 1.61 -21.14
C LEU A 105 -9.56 3.01 -21.75
N THR A 106 -8.63 3.25 -22.68
CA THR A 106 -8.70 4.35 -23.65
C THR A 106 -9.43 3.91 -24.91
N VAL A 107 -9.74 4.86 -25.80
CA VAL A 107 -10.34 4.57 -27.11
C VAL A 107 -9.46 3.69 -28.01
N GLN A 108 -8.16 3.61 -27.73
CA GLN A 108 -7.18 2.75 -28.42
C GLN A 108 -6.98 1.39 -27.73
N ASN A 109 -7.86 1.00 -26.80
CA ASN A 109 -7.74 -0.23 -26.02
C ASN A 109 -6.42 -0.35 -25.22
N THR A 110 -5.91 0.78 -24.71
CA THR A 110 -4.76 0.80 -23.80
C THR A 110 -5.19 1.15 -22.38
N VAL A 111 -4.35 0.86 -21.38
CA VAL A 111 -4.64 1.24 -19.98
C VAL A 111 -4.58 2.77 -19.83
N ARG A 112 -5.66 3.37 -19.35
CA ARG A 112 -5.78 4.78 -19.03
C ARG A 112 -4.96 5.10 -17.78
N PHE A 113 -3.70 5.51 -17.99
CA PHE A 113 -2.75 5.77 -16.91
C PHE A 113 -3.24 6.79 -15.88
N GLY A 114 -4.02 7.81 -16.27
CA GLY A 114 -4.61 8.76 -15.33
C GLY A 114 -5.47 8.10 -14.24
N ARG A 115 -6.20 7.01 -14.56
CA ARG A 115 -7.00 6.27 -13.57
C ARG A 115 -6.13 5.49 -12.59
N ILE A 116 -5.00 4.98 -13.07
CA ILE A 116 -3.99 4.34 -12.22
C ILE A 116 -3.39 5.36 -11.23
N LEU A 117 -3.17 6.60 -11.65
CA LEU A 117 -2.69 7.66 -10.76
C LEU A 117 -3.72 8.05 -9.69
N GLU A 118 -5.01 8.09 -10.03
CA GLU A 118 -6.11 8.31 -9.06
C GLU A 118 -6.16 7.19 -8.00
N ASP A 119 -5.96 5.94 -8.42
CA ASP A 119 -5.90 4.78 -7.53
C ASP A 119 -4.66 4.82 -6.63
N LEU A 120 -3.49 5.17 -7.18
CA LEU A 120 -2.25 5.32 -6.41
C LEU A 120 -2.36 6.45 -5.38
N ASP A 121 -2.98 7.58 -5.72
CA ASP A 121 -3.23 8.67 -4.77
C ASP A 121 -4.11 8.20 -3.60
N SER A 122 -5.24 7.52 -3.91
CA SER A 122 -6.13 6.94 -2.91
C SER A 122 -5.42 5.90 -2.03
N LEU A 123 -4.60 5.04 -2.63
CA LEU A 123 -3.81 4.04 -1.92
C LEU A 123 -2.78 4.69 -0.99
N GLY A 124 -2.08 5.73 -1.46
CA GLY A 124 -1.11 6.46 -0.67
C GLY A 124 -1.74 7.08 0.58
N VAL A 125 -2.93 7.67 0.43
CA VAL A 125 -3.72 8.19 1.56
C VAL A 125 -4.08 7.07 2.54
N LEU A 126 -4.52 5.90 2.04
CA LEU A 126 -4.84 4.77 2.89
C LEU A 126 -3.61 4.27 3.66
N VAL A 127 -2.46 4.15 3.01
CA VAL A 127 -1.19 3.75 3.63
C VAL A 127 -0.84 4.68 4.80
N CYS A 128 -1.01 5.99 4.62
CA CYS A 128 -0.82 6.96 5.69
C CYS A 128 -1.77 6.73 6.87
N TYR A 129 -3.07 6.52 6.60
CA TYR A 129 -4.02 6.23 7.67
C TYR A 129 -3.73 4.92 8.39
N MET A 130 -3.24 3.89 7.69
CA MET A 130 -2.78 2.66 8.33
C MET A 130 -1.59 2.93 9.25
N HIS A 131 -0.66 3.80 8.84
CA HIS A 131 0.49 4.20 9.65
C HIS A 131 0.11 4.99 10.90
N THR A 132 -0.82 5.93 10.77
CA THR A 132 -1.26 6.82 11.87
C THR A 132 -2.47 6.28 12.64
N ARG A 133 -2.85 5.01 12.43
CA ARG A 133 -4.07 4.44 13.02
C ARG A 133 -4.02 4.44 14.55
N ILE A 134 -5.04 5.05 15.17
CA ILE A 134 -5.26 5.06 16.61
C ILE A 134 -6.35 4.03 16.93
N HIS A 135 -6.02 2.97 17.68
CA HIS A 135 -6.95 1.87 17.95
C HIS A 135 -8.13 2.25 18.84
N SER A 136 -7.98 3.28 19.68
CA SER A 136 -9.04 3.79 20.55
C SER A 136 -10.00 4.76 19.86
N ALA A 137 -9.63 5.28 18.69
CA ALA A 137 -10.46 6.22 17.94
C ALA A 137 -11.22 5.49 16.83
N LYS A 138 -12.53 5.71 16.75
CA LYS A 138 -13.37 5.17 15.66
C LYS A 138 -13.02 5.82 14.32
N MET A 139 -12.62 7.09 14.34
CA MET A 139 -12.28 7.90 13.15
C MET A 139 -10.90 8.52 13.34
N SER A 140 -10.20 8.77 12.23
CA SER A 140 -8.89 9.43 12.28
C SER A 140 -9.06 10.92 12.66
N PRO A 141 -8.31 11.42 13.68
CA PRO A 141 -8.26 12.85 13.99
C PRO A 141 -7.45 13.64 12.96
N LEU A 142 -6.71 12.95 12.09
CA LEU A 142 -5.89 13.55 11.04
C LEU A 142 -6.63 13.64 9.72
N SER A 143 -6.30 14.67 8.94
CA SER A 143 -6.65 14.84 7.53
C SER A 143 -5.37 14.70 6.70
N ILE A 144 -5.30 13.69 5.84
CA ILE A 144 -4.13 13.45 4.99
C ILE A 144 -4.36 14.07 3.62
N VAL A 145 -3.37 14.84 3.15
CA VAL A 145 -3.37 15.46 1.82
C VAL A 145 -2.11 15.12 1.06
N THR A 146 -2.22 14.99 -0.26
CA THR A 146 -1.08 14.81 -1.15
C THR A 146 -0.37 16.14 -1.35
N ALA A 147 0.90 16.21 -0.96
CA ALA A 147 1.73 17.40 -1.12
C ALA A 147 2.56 17.35 -2.41
N LEU A 148 3.08 16.17 -2.74
CA LEU A 148 3.90 15.95 -3.93
C LEU A 148 3.73 14.51 -4.42
N VAL A 149 3.73 14.36 -5.73
CA VAL A 149 3.94 13.09 -6.41
C VAL A 149 5.29 13.18 -7.12
N ASP A 150 6.25 12.35 -6.72
CA ASP A 150 7.61 12.32 -7.27
C ASP A 150 7.92 10.96 -7.91
N LYS A 151 8.91 10.96 -8.82
CA LYS A 151 9.52 9.77 -9.46
C LYS A 151 8.54 8.64 -9.78
N ILE A 152 7.69 8.86 -10.77
CA ILE A 152 6.88 7.78 -11.34
C ILE A 152 7.70 7.13 -12.47
N ASP A 153 8.36 6.03 -12.14
CA ASP A 153 9.22 5.30 -13.07
C ASP A 153 8.47 4.10 -13.63
N LEU A 154 8.07 4.16 -14.91
CA LEU A 154 7.50 3.01 -15.61
C LEU A 154 8.60 2.10 -16.13
N CYS A 155 8.75 0.92 -15.52
CA CYS A 155 9.70 -0.10 -15.96
C CYS A 155 9.28 -0.72 -17.31
N LYS A 156 7.98 -0.72 -17.62
CA LYS A 156 7.42 -1.28 -18.85
C LYS A 156 6.61 -0.23 -19.60
N LYS A 157 6.88 -0.08 -20.90
CA LYS A 157 6.21 0.92 -21.76
C LYS A 157 4.72 0.64 -21.98
N ASN A 158 4.30 -0.63 -22.00
CA ASN A 158 2.92 -1.02 -22.28
C ASN A 158 2.35 -1.93 -21.19
N LEU A 159 1.31 -1.44 -20.51
CA LEU A 159 0.48 -2.23 -19.59
C LEU A 159 -0.61 -2.94 -20.38
N SER A 160 -0.75 -4.25 -20.17
CA SER A 160 -1.87 -5.00 -20.77
C SER A 160 -3.17 -4.71 -20.01
N PRO A 161 -4.26 -4.32 -20.69
CA PRO A 161 -5.56 -4.16 -20.04
C PRO A 161 -6.23 -5.51 -19.73
N GLU A 162 -5.72 -6.61 -20.27
CA GLU A 162 -6.29 -7.96 -20.10
C GLU A 162 -5.65 -8.72 -18.94
N GLN A 163 -4.75 -8.08 -18.20
CA GLN A 163 -4.00 -8.71 -17.11
C GLN A 163 -4.25 -7.95 -15.80
N ASP A 164 -4.40 -8.71 -14.72
CA ASP A 164 -4.59 -8.15 -13.39
C ASP A 164 -3.35 -7.38 -12.93
N ILE A 165 -3.59 -6.34 -12.15
CA ILE A 165 -2.57 -5.46 -11.60
C ILE A 165 -2.60 -5.58 -10.08
N LYS A 166 -1.44 -5.66 -9.45
CA LYS A 166 -1.28 -5.59 -8.00
C LYS A 166 -0.53 -4.32 -7.62
N PHE A 167 -1.07 -3.57 -6.68
CA PHE A 167 -0.39 -2.47 -6.02
C PHE A 167 0.15 -2.92 -4.67
N SER A 168 1.27 -2.33 -4.27
CA SER A 168 1.78 -2.41 -2.90
C SER A 168 2.21 -1.03 -2.44
N GLY A 169 2.05 -0.73 -1.15
CA GLY A 169 2.43 0.56 -0.59
C GLY A 169 2.87 0.43 0.87
N HIS A 170 3.79 1.29 1.29
CA HIS A 170 4.15 1.46 2.70
C HIS A 170 4.78 2.84 2.95
N VAL A 171 4.73 3.29 4.19
CA VAL A 171 5.47 4.49 4.61
C VAL A 171 6.94 4.12 4.75
N SER A 172 7.81 4.88 4.11
CA SER A 172 9.26 4.65 4.08
C SER A 172 10.04 5.67 4.91
N TRP A 173 9.51 6.87 5.08
CA TRP A 173 10.08 7.91 5.92
C TRP A 173 8.99 8.81 6.49
N VAL A 174 9.23 9.36 7.68
CA VAL A 174 8.31 10.30 8.35
C VAL A 174 9.08 11.53 8.81
N GLY A 175 8.50 12.70 8.58
CA GLY A 175 8.96 13.98 9.08
C GLY A 175 8.16 14.42 10.31
N LYS A 176 7.98 15.74 10.47
CA LYS A 176 7.11 16.27 11.54
C LYS A 176 5.63 16.00 11.22
N THR A 177 5.19 16.44 10.05
CA THR A 177 3.81 16.27 9.56
C THR A 177 3.78 15.58 8.20
N SER A 178 4.93 15.38 7.56
CA SER A 178 5.06 14.75 6.25
C SER A 178 5.36 13.25 6.35
N MET A 179 4.93 12.49 5.35
CA MET A 179 5.18 11.06 5.20
C MET A 179 5.57 10.76 3.76
N GLU A 180 6.72 10.11 3.56
CA GLU A 180 7.12 9.56 2.27
C GLU A 180 6.53 8.15 2.12
N VAL A 181 5.69 7.97 1.11
CA VAL A 181 5.02 6.71 0.79
C VAL A 181 5.62 6.14 -0.48
N LYS A 182 6.19 4.94 -0.37
CA LYS A 182 6.68 4.20 -1.54
C LYS A 182 5.62 3.23 -2.00
N MET A 183 5.27 3.33 -3.28
CA MET A 183 4.29 2.48 -3.92
C MET A 183 4.89 1.79 -5.14
N ARG A 184 4.49 0.55 -5.34
CA ARG A 184 4.93 -0.28 -6.46
C ARG A 184 3.74 -0.94 -7.11
N MET A 185 3.78 -1.03 -8.43
CA MET A 185 2.78 -1.70 -9.23
C MET A 185 3.42 -2.91 -9.92
N PHE A 186 2.68 -4.01 -9.93
CA PHE A 186 3.04 -5.24 -10.59
C PHE A 186 1.92 -5.65 -11.54
N GLN A 187 2.28 -6.23 -12.68
CA GLN A 187 1.32 -6.77 -13.63
C GLN A 187 1.49 -8.28 -13.74
N LEU A 188 0.37 -8.99 -13.68
CA LEU A 188 0.33 -10.43 -13.87
C LEU A 188 0.80 -10.78 -15.29
N HIS A 189 1.74 -11.71 -15.37
CA HIS A 189 2.20 -12.30 -16.63
C HIS A 189 2.32 -13.80 -16.43
N GLY A 190 1.42 -14.57 -17.05
CA GLY A 190 1.29 -15.99 -16.77
C GLY A 190 0.82 -16.19 -15.33
N ASN A 191 1.70 -16.71 -14.47
CA ASN A 191 1.40 -16.99 -13.06
C ASN A 191 2.21 -16.14 -12.06
N GLU A 192 2.92 -15.12 -12.55
CA GLU A 192 3.80 -14.27 -11.72
C GLU A 192 3.50 -12.78 -11.88
N PHE A 193 3.69 -12.02 -10.81
CA PHE A 193 3.54 -10.57 -10.79
C PHE A 193 4.89 -9.89 -11.06
N CYS A 194 5.03 -9.31 -12.25
CA CYS A 194 6.26 -8.61 -12.67
C CYS A 194 6.16 -7.11 -12.34
N PRO A 195 7.22 -6.46 -11.83
CA PRO A 195 7.21 -5.03 -11.52
C PRO A 195 7.06 -4.21 -12.80
N VAL A 196 6.22 -3.17 -12.76
CA VAL A 196 5.93 -2.30 -13.91
C VAL A 196 6.01 -0.82 -13.59
N LEU A 197 5.85 -0.42 -12.34
CA LEU A 197 5.97 0.98 -11.91
C LEU A 197 6.44 1.08 -10.46
N ASP A 198 7.36 1.99 -10.21
CA ASP A 198 7.73 2.47 -8.87
C ASP A 198 7.35 3.95 -8.75
N ALA A 199 6.78 4.35 -7.61
CA ALA A 199 6.37 5.72 -7.35
C ALA A 199 6.63 6.14 -5.90
N THR A 200 6.94 7.43 -5.71
CA THR A 200 7.14 8.03 -4.38
C THR A 200 6.18 9.19 -4.19
N PHE A 201 5.35 9.12 -3.16
CA PHE A 201 4.39 10.17 -2.83
C PHE A 201 4.80 10.81 -1.50
N VAL A 202 4.66 12.13 -1.40
CA VAL A 202 4.79 12.84 -0.13
C VAL A 202 3.40 13.29 0.29
N MET A 203 2.97 12.74 1.42
CA MET A 203 1.70 13.07 2.05
C MET A 203 1.93 13.98 3.26
N VAL A 204 0.97 14.81 3.61
CA VAL A 204 1.01 15.68 4.79
C VAL A 204 -0.22 15.43 5.64
N ALA A 205 0.00 15.21 6.94
CA ALA A 205 -1.04 15.15 7.95
C ALA A 205 -1.37 16.54 8.48
N ARG A 206 -2.66 16.85 8.53
CA ARG A 206 -3.24 18.04 9.16
C ARG A 206 -4.15 17.62 10.30
N ASP A 207 -4.43 18.54 11.20
CA ASP A 207 -5.38 18.29 12.28
C ASP A 207 -6.84 18.18 11.78
N SER A 208 -7.75 17.91 12.71
CA SER A 208 -9.17 17.77 12.43
C SER A 208 -9.84 19.04 11.88
N GLU A 209 -9.24 20.21 12.11
CA GLU A 209 -9.64 21.53 11.60
C GLU A 209 -8.88 21.93 10.32
N ASN A 210 -8.06 21.04 9.76
CA ASN A 210 -7.16 21.25 8.63
C ASN A 210 -6.06 22.31 8.86
N LYS A 211 -5.67 22.55 10.11
CA LYS A 211 -4.49 23.35 10.47
C LYS A 211 -3.25 22.44 10.51
N GLY A 212 -2.09 23.03 10.23
CA GLY A 212 -0.78 22.34 10.15
C GLY A 212 0.14 22.69 11.30
#